data_AF-A0A7J9VHP7-F1
#
_entry.id   AF-A0A7J9VHP7-F1
#
_cell.length_a   1.000
_cell.length_b   1.000
_cell.length_c   1.000
_cell.angle_alpha   90.00
_cell.angle_beta   90.00
_cell.angle_gamma   90.00
#
_symmetry.space_group_name_H-M   'P 1'
#
loop_
_entity.id
_entity.type
_entity.pdbx_description
1 polymer ?
#
loop_
_entity_poly.entity_id
_entity_poly.type
_entity_poly.pdbx_seq_one_letter_code
_entity_poly.pdbx_strand_id
1 'polypeptide(L)' 'MASCTYCSRPDYLPARVLSIHRTADGLTVWTRCRCGSLQARVVEADEDRVVARGCPSTLITHSAGQHRSRRGSQARSC' A
#
# COMPACT_ATOMS: atom_id res chain seq x y z
N MET A 1 12.52 6.78 -0.64
CA MET A 1 11.69 5.71 -1.23
C MET A 1 10.24 5.95 -0.85
N ALA A 2 9.35 6.02 -1.84
CA ALA A 2 7.94 6.23 -1.58
C ALA A 2 7.30 4.96 -0.94
N SER A 3 6.32 5.17 -0.06
CA SER A 3 5.59 4.11 0.62
C SER A 3 4.10 4.43 0.63
N CYS A 4 3.27 3.40 0.64
CA CYS A 4 1.83 3.56 0.77
C CYS A 4 1.47 4.22 2.11
N THR A 5 0.81 5.37 2.06
CA THR A 5 0.40 6.15 3.24
C THR A 5 -0.55 5.39 4.18
N TYR A 6 -1.21 4.33 3.69
CA TYR A 6 -2.23 3.59 4.46
C TYR A 6 -1.70 2.34 5.18
N CYS A 7 -0.63 1.70 4.67
CA CYS A 7 -0.11 0.46 5.26
C CYS A 7 1.41 0.44 5.40
N SER A 8 2.06 1.57 5.11
CA SER A 8 3.51 1.80 5.19
C SER A 8 4.35 0.84 4.35
N ARG A 9 3.74 0.10 3.41
CA ARG A 9 4.45 -0.81 2.52
C ARG A 9 5.23 0.00 1.48
N PRO A 10 6.49 -0.38 1.20
CA PRO A 10 7.26 0.26 0.16
C PRO A 10 6.62 0.11 -1.22
N ASP A 11 6.71 1.16 -2.02
CA ASP A 11 6.11 1.24 -3.35
C ASP A 11 6.81 0.34 -4.38
N TYR A 12 8.04 -0.10 -4.13
CA TYR A 12 8.78 -1.01 -5.02
C TYR A 12 8.35 -2.48 -4.86
N LEU A 13 7.61 -2.83 -3.79
CA LEU A 13 7.09 -4.19 -3.63
C LEU A 13 5.86 -4.36 -4.53
N PRO A 14 5.77 -5.45 -5.30
CA PRO A 14 4.75 -5.58 -6.34
C PRO A 14 3.35 -5.49 -5.75
N ALA A 15 2.66 -4.42 -6.13
CA ALA A 15 1.21 -4.26 -6.05
C ALA A 15 0.58 -5.02 -7.23
N ARG A 16 -0.70 -5.39 -7.13
CA ARG A 16 -1.39 -6.01 -8.26
C ARG A 16 -1.56 -4.95 -9.36
N VAL A 17 -0.96 -5.16 -10.53
CA VAL A 17 -1.20 -4.30 -11.70
C VAL A 17 -2.64 -4.50 -12.15
N LEU A 18 -3.38 -3.41 -12.32
CA LEU A 18 -4.78 -3.42 -12.75
C LEU A 18 -4.91 -3.08 -14.23
N SER A 19 -4.16 -2.08 -14.68
CA SER A 19 -4.15 -1.63 -16.07
C SER A 19 -2.82 -0.97 -16.41
N ILE A 20 -2.44 -1.08 -17.68
CA ILE A 20 -1.30 -0.38 -18.27
C ILE A 20 -1.80 0.32 -19.53
N HIS A 21 -1.60 1.63 -19.59
CA HIS A 21 -1.93 2.44 -20.75
C HIS A 21 -0.66 3.06 -21.32
N ARG A 22 -0.46 2.92 -22.63
CA ARG A 22 0.60 3.65 -23.34
C ARG A 22 0.12 5.08 -23.58
N THR A 23 0.97 6.04 -23.24
CA THR A 23 0.80 7.46 -23.57
C THR A 23 1.86 7.86 -24.60
N ALA A 24 1.84 9.11 -25.05
CA ALA A 24 2.86 9.61 -25.99
C ALA A 24 4.26 9.63 -25.35
N ASP A 25 4.32 9.95 -24.06
CA ASP A 25 5.57 10.12 -23.32
C ASP A 25 6.07 8.78 -22.73
N GLY A 26 5.16 7.89 -22.31
CA GLY A 26 5.56 6.63 -21.68
C GLY A 26 4.39 5.71 -21.35
N LEU A 27 4.38 5.20 -20.11
CA LEU A 27 3.34 4.30 -19.61
C LEU A 27 2.65 4.89 -18.38
N THR A 28 1.33 4.90 -18.39
CA THR A 28 0.54 5.06 -17.17
C THR A 28 0.17 3.68 -16.62
N VAL A 29 0.68 3.35 -15.45
CA VAL A 29 0.46 2.07 -14.77
C VAL A 29 -0.41 2.29 -13.54
N TRP A 30 -1.53 1.57 -13.49
CA TRP A 30 -2.45 1.56 -12.35
C TRP A 30 -2.22 0.31 -11.52
N THR A 31 -1.96 0.49 -10.22
CA THR A 31 -1.63 -0.59 -9.29
C THR A 31 -2.50 -0.54 -8.05
N ARG A 32 -2.81 -1.70 -7.48
CA ARG A 32 -3.55 -1.84 -6.23
C ARG A 32 -2.66 -2.41 -5.13
N CYS A 33 -2.47 -1.62 -4.08
CA CYS A 33 -1.78 -2.07 -2.88
C CYS A 33 -2.57 -3.18 -2.18
N ARG A 34 -1.91 -4.00 -1.35
CA ARG A 34 -2.56 -5.05 -0.55
C ARG A 34 -3.64 -4.50 0.39
N CYS A 35 -3.48 -3.28 0.90
CA CYS A 35 -4.50 -2.62 1.72
C CYS A 35 -5.71 -2.11 0.91
N GLY A 36 -5.68 -2.23 -0.42
CA GLY A 36 -6.75 -1.80 -1.31
C GLY A 36 -6.58 -0.40 -1.89
N SER A 37 -5.57 0.38 -1.45
CA SER A 37 -5.29 1.71 -2.01
C SER A 37 -4.87 1.60 -3.47
N LEU A 38 -5.44 2.47 -4.32
CA LEU A 38 -5.13 2.58 -5.75
C LEU A 38 -3.99 3.56 -5.95
N GLN A 39 -3.08 3.27 -6.87
CA GLN A 39 -1.94 4.12 -7.18
C GLN A 39 -1.73 4.20 -8.68
N ALA A 40 -1.67 5.42 -9.21
CA ALA A 40 -1.33 5.71 -10.59
C ALA A 40 0.13 6.15 -10.68
N ARG A 41 0.87 5.55 -11.60
CA ARG A 41 2.26 5.89 -11.88
C ARG A 41 2.43 6.22 -13.34
N VAL A 42 3.32 7.16 -13.60
CA VAL A 42 3.84 7.44 -14.92
C VAL A 42 5.26 6.90 -14.95
N VAL A 43 5.53 6.06 -15.95
CA VAL A 43 6.82 5.43 -16.20
C VAL A 43 7.30 5.94 -17.55
N GLU A 44 8.28 6.83 -17.48
CA GLU A 44 9.00 7.41 -18.59
C GLU A 44 10.37 6.74 -18.73
N ALA A 45 11.14 7.11 -19.75
CA ALA A 45 12.49 6.54 -19.93
C ALA A 45 13.45 6.83 -18.76
N ASP A 46 13.27 7.97 -18.08
CA ASP A 46 14.15 8.45 -17.00
C ASP A 46 13.48 8.45 -15.61
N GLU A 47 12.15 8.38 -15.53
CA GLU A 47 11.41 8.60 -14.28
C GLU A 47 10.28 7.57 -14.07
N ASP A 48 10.22 7.00 -12.87
CA ASP A 48 9.01 6.37 -12.30
C ASP A 48 8.48 7.26 -11.19
N ARG A 49 7.34 7.92 -11.44
CA ARG A 49 6.71 8.82 -10.48
C ARG A 49 5.26 8.45 -10.20
N VAL A 50 4.90 8.58 -8.93
CA VAL A 50 3.52 8.41 -8.48
C VAL A 50 2.76 9.73 -8.68
N VAL A 51 1.75 9.73 -9.55
CA VAL A 51 0.99 10.95 -9.89
C VAL A 51 -0.34 11.06 -9.18
N ALA A 52 -0.93 9.94 -8.76
CA ALA A 52 -2.17 9.93 -8.01
C ALA A 52 -2.24 8.75 -7.05
N ARG A 53 -2.96 8.95 -5.95
CA ARG A 53 -3.23 7.90 -4.95
C ARG A 53 -4.68 7.99 -4.50
N GLY A 54 -5.38 6.87 -4.61
CA GLY A 54 -6.77 6.71 -4.16
C GLY A 54 -6.85 6.13 -2.75
N CYS A 55 -7.90 6.54 -2.05
CA CYS A 55 -8.28 5.94 -0.77
C CYS A 55 -8.61 4.45 -0.96
N PRO A 56 -8.21 3.55 -0.04
CA PRO A 56 -8.58 2.16 -0.12
C PRO A 56 -10.11 1.98 -0.07
N SER A 57 -10.65 1.12 -0.94
CA SER A 57 -12.10 0.83 -1.07
C SER A 57 -12.73 0.28 0.20
N THR A 58 -11.91 -0.27 1.09
CA THR A 58 -12.28 -0.72 2.42
C THR A 58 -11.30 -0.01 3.34
N LEU A 59 -11.77 0.68 4.37
CA LEU A 59 -10.93 1.10 5.48
C LEU A 59 -10.45 -0.16 6.21
N ILE A 60 -9.53 -0.91 5.59
CA ILE A 60 -8.70 -1.86 6.30
C ILE A 60 -7.73 -0.97 7.06
N THR A 61 -8.20 -0.44 8.19
CA THR A 61 -7.32 0.03 9.26
C THR A 61 -6.53 -1.20 9.68
N HIS A 62 -5.42 -1.45 8.98
CA HIS A 62 -4.39 -2.30 9.50
C HIS A 62 -3.88 -1.57 10.73
N SER A 63 -4.38 -1.98 11.89
CA SER A 63 -3.88 -1.51 13.18
C SER A 63 -2.37 -1.67 13.12
N ALA A 64 -1.66 -0.56 13.06
CA ALA A 64 -0.22 -0.55 13.21
C ALA A 64 0.09 -1.35 14.48
N GLY A 65 0.74 -2.51 14.33
CA GLY A 65 1.32 -3.29 15.41
C GLY A 65 0.43 -3.57 16.63
N GLN A 66 -0.65 -4.35 16.49
CA GLN A 66 -1.27 -5.00 17.66
C GLN A 66 -0.49 -6.27 18.03
N HIS A 67 0.79 -6.13 18.42
CA HIS A 67 1.50 -7.16 19.16
C HIS A 67 1.05 -7.11 20.64
N ARG A 68 -0.26 -7.31 20.89
CA ARG A 68 -0.73 -7.59 22.26
C ARG A 68 -0.40 -9.04 22.56
N SER A 69 0.80 -9.24 23.08
CA SER A 69 1.17 -10.45 23.81
C SER A 69 0.14 -10.67 24.92
N ARG A 70 -0.77 -11.63 24.68
CA ARG A 70 -1.53 -12.33 25.71
C ARG A 70 -0.54 -13.01 26.67
N ARG A 71 -0.14 -12.33 27.75
CA ARG A 71 0.06 -13.00 29.05
C ARG A 71 -1.20 -12.65 29.82
N GLY A 72 -2.18 -13.54 29.89
CA GLY A 72 -1.99 -14.83 30.53
C GLY A 72 -2.07 -14.59 32.03
N SER A 73 -3.30 -14.33 32.45
CA SER A 73 -3.79 -14.32 33.82
C SER A 73 -3.25 -15.51 34.61
N GLN A 74 -2.64 -15.25 35.76
CA GLN A 74 -2.56 -16.24 36.83
C GLN A 74 -2.95 -15.56 38.15
N ALA A 75 -4.09 -16.05 38.69
CA ALA A 75 -4.50 -16.13 40.11
C ALA A 75 -3.95 -15.05 41.06
N ARG A 76 -4.74 -14.08 41.54
CA ARG A 76 -5.74 -14.21 42.63
C ARG A 76 -5.45 -15.32 43.66
N SER A 77 -5.05 -14.84 44.85
CA SER A 77 -5.42 -15.34 46.19
C SER A 77 -4.73 -16.60 46.71
N CYS A 78 -3.87 -16.42 47.72
CA CYS A 78 -4.21 -16.64 49.13
C CYS A 78 -3.60 -15.49 49.97
#